data_AF-A0AAV4SIH1-F1
#
_entry.id   AF-A0AAV4SIH1-F1
#
_cell.length_a   1.000
_cell.length_b   1.000
_cell.length_c   1.000
_cell.angle_alpha   90.00
_cell.angle_beta   90.00
_cell.angle_gamma   90.00
#
_symmetry.space_group_name_H-M   'P 1'
#
loop_
_entity.id
_entity.type
_entity.pdbx_description
1 polymer ?
#
loop_
_entity_poly.entity_id
_entity_poly.type
_entity_poly.pdbx_seq_one_letter_code
_entity_poly.pdbx_strand_id
1 'polypeptide(L)'
;DELGSSRDIAIHRLHQIERRFAKNPSLFNEYHKFMEDYLKLVHMELIPENEIYVSANSSFYLPDHPVPNKSDDKFRVVFDGSAKSSTGVSLNDKLMVGPQLQADLTTILIRFQNAQK
;
A
#
# COMPACT_ATOMS: atom_id res chain seq x y z
N ASP A 1 5.04 -14.83 17.00
CA ASP A 1 4.19 -15.18 15.83
C ASP A 1 4.81 -14.67 14.55
N GLU A 2 4.91 -15.56 13.56
CA GLU A 2 5.49 -15.30 12.24
C GLU A 2 4.42 -14.73 11.28
N LEU A 3 4.87 -14.01 10.24
CA LEU A 3 3.97 -13.47 9.21
C LEU A 3 3.39 -14.57 8.33
N GLY A 4 4.13 -15.63 7.99
CA GLY A 4 3.64 -16.66 7.07
C GLY A 4 3.41 -16.17 5.63
N SER A 5 2.87 -17.03 4.78
CA SER A 5 2.71 -16.75 3.33
C SER A 5 1.59 -15.73 3.04
N SER A 6 1.88 -14.72 2.20
CA SER A 6 0.91 -13.75 1.66
C SER A 6 0.81 -13.74 0.13
N ARG A 7 1.67 -14.50 -0.57
CA ARG A 7 1.82 -14.46 -2.04
C ARG A 7 0.53 -14.78 -2.79
N ASP A 8 -0.14 -15.87 -2.41
CA ASP A 8 -1.36 -16.32 -3.10
C ASP A 8 -2.50 -15.31 -2.95
N ILE A 9 -2.55 -14.61 -1.82
CA ILE A 9 -3.54 -13.55 -1.56
C ILE A 9 -3.26 -12.34 -2.45
N ALA A 10 -1.99 -11.93 -2.57
CA ALA A 10 -1.59 -10.84 -3.45
C ALA A 10 -1.87 -11.15 -4.92
N ILE A 11 -1.51 -12.36 -5.40
CA ILE A 11 -1.77 -12.81 -6.77
C ILE A 11 -3.28 -12.86 -7.06
N HIS A 12 -4.07 -13.39 -6.13
CA HIS A 12 -5.52 -13.44 -6.29
C HIS A 12 -6.11 -12.04 -6.49
N ARG A 13 -5.67 -11.06 -5.70
CA ARG A 13 -6.10 -9.65 -5.80
C ARG A 13 -5.62 -9.01 -7.10
N LEU A 14 -4.39 -9.27 -7.52
CA LEU A 14 -3.87 -8.83 -8.81
C LEU A 14 -4.77 -9.29 -9.97
N HIS A 15 -5.12 -10.58 -10.01
CA HIS A 15 -6.04 -11.08 -11.05
C HIS A 15 -7.43 -10.46 -11.02
N GLN A 16 -7.95 -10.09 -9.84
CA GLN A 16 -9.20 -9.35 -9.74
C GLN A 16 -9.08 -7.96 -10.38
N ILE A 17 -7.97 -7.28 -10.14
CA ILE A 17 -7.67 -5.97 -10.69
C ILE A 17 -7.48 -6.04 -12.22
N GLU A 18 -6.76 -7.04 -12.73
CA GLU A 18 -6.58 -7.26 -14.16
C GLU A 18 -7.93 -7.48 -14.88
N ARG A 19 -8.84 -8.26 -14.27
CA ARG A 19 -10.21 -8.42 -14.82
C ARG A 19 -10.98 -7.10 -14.86
N ARG A 20 -10.72 -6.19 -13.92
CA ARG A 20 -11.32 -4.84 -13.90
C ARG A 20 -10.69 -3.95 -14.96
N PHE A 21 -9.38 -4.03 -15.17
CA PHE A 21 -8.66 -3.34 -16.23
C PHE A 21 -9.15 -3.74 -17.62
N ALA A 22 -9.40 -5.03 -17.86
CA ALA A 22 -9.94 -5.50 -19.13
C ALA A 22 -11.31 -4.87 -19.48
N LYS A 23 -12.10 -4.48 -18.47
CA LYS A 23 -13.41 -3.83 -18.63
C LYS A 23 -13.33 -2.31 -18.64
N ASN A 24 -12.22 -1.73 -18.18
CA ASN A 24 -12.03 -0.29 -18.07
C ASN A 24 -10.59 0.10 -18.48
N PRO A 25 -10.37 0.35 -19.79
CA PRO A 25 -9.06 0.73 -20.30
C PRO A 25 -8.51 2.06 -19.74
N SER A 26 -9.38 3.01 -19.38
CA SER A 26 -8.94 4.27 -18.75
C SER A 26 -8.26 4.00 -17.41
N LEU A 27 -8.89 3.16 -16.58
CA LEU A 27 -8.35 2.76 -15.29
C LEU A 27 -7.00 2.04 -15.43
N PHE A 28 -6.88 1.18 -16.46
CA PHE A 28 -5.61 0.51 -16.77
C PHE A 28 -4.52 1.51 -17.10
N ASN A 29 -4.79 2.48 -17.99
CA ASN A 29 -3.81 3.46 -18.42
C ASN A 29 -3.33 4.34 -17.26
N GLU A 30 -4.24 4.77 -16.38
CA GLU A 30 -3.89 5.51 -15.17
C GLU A 30 -3.03 4.69 -14.20
N TYR A 31 -3.40 3.43 -13.97
CA TYR A 31 -2.62 2.51 -13.14
C TYR A 31 -1.24 2.25 -13.73
N HIS A 32 -1.16 1.98 -15.02
CA HIS A 32 0.09 1.71 -15.71
C HIS A 32 1.03 2.91 -15.64
N LYS A 33 0.51 4.12 -15.90
CA LYS A 33 1.27 5.35 -15.75
C LYS A 33 1.78 5.54 -14.32
N PHE A 34 0.95 5.28 -13.32
CA PHE A 34 1.39 5.34 -11.91
C PHE A 34 2.55 4.38 -11.66
N MET A 35 2.44 3.11 -12.08
CA MET A 35 3.50 2.12 -11.86
C MET A 35 4.79 2.50 -12.59
N GLU A 36 4.71 2.99 -13.83
CA GLU A 36 5.89 3.50 -14.54
C GLU A 36 6.57 4.66 -13.79
N ASP A 37 5.79 5.64 -13.34
CA ASP A 37 6.33 6.80 -12.63
C ASP A 37 6.93 6.37 -11.29
N TYR A 38 6.30 5.41 -10.58
CA TYR A 38 6.81 4.84 -9.34
C TYR A 38 8.17 4.14 -9.54
N LEU A 39 8.37 3.44 -10.67
CA LEU A 39 9.66 2.87 -11.05
C LEU A 39 10.69 3.96 -11.40
N LYS A 40 10.31 4.92 -12.25
CA LYS A 40 11.20 6.01 -12.71
C LYS A 40 11.69 6.87 -11.55
N LEU A 41 10.85 7.09 -10.55
CA LEU A 41 11.17 7.82 -9.32
C LEU A 41 11.95 6.99 -8.28
N VAL A 42 12.34 5.76 -8.63
CA VAL A 42 13.11 4.86 -7.75
C VAL A 42 12.37 4.56 -6.44
N HIS A 43 11.04 4.47 -6.50
CA HIS A 43 10.21 4.02 -5.38
C HIS A 43 9.95 2.51 -5.41
N MET A 44 10.27 1.85 -6.51
CA MET A 44 10.35 0.39 -6.62
C MET A 44 11.49 -0.01 -7.56
N GLU A 45 11.87 -1.27 -7.51
CA GLU A 45 12.86 -1.88 -8.40
C GLU A 45 12.41 -3.28 -8.81
N LEU A 46 13.00 -3.81 -9.87
CA LEU A 46 12.79 -5.19 -10.26
C LEU A 46 13.52 -6.10 -9.28
N ILE A 47 12.80 -7.06 -8.69
CA ILE A 47 13.39 -8.06 -7.80
C ILE A 47 14.32 -8.97 -8.62
N PRO A 48 15.58 -9.19 -8.19
CA PRO A 48 16.49 -10.14 -8.84
C PRO A 48 15.89 -11.55 -8.92
N GLU A 49 16.14 -12.29 -10.00
CA GLU A 49 15.53 -13.61 -10.23
C GLU A 49 15.79 -14.61 -9.08
N ASN A 50 16.97 -14.55 -8.49
CA ASN A 50 17.38 -15.37 -7.35
C ASN A 50 16.66 -15.02 -6.03
N GLU A 51 15.95 -13.90 -5.98
CA GLU A 51 15.23 -13.40 -4.79
C GLU A 51 13.71 -13.49 -4.93
N ILE A 52 13.20 -13.88 -6.11
CA ILE A 52 11.75 -13.97 -6.37
C ILE A 52 11.07 -15.01 -5.47
N TYR A 53 11.75 -16.13 -5.19
CA TYR A 53 11.22 -17.28 -4.47
C TYR A 53 11.94 -17.52 -3.13
N VAL A 54 12.03 -16.47 -2.31
CA VAL A 54 12.51 -16.58 -0.93
C VAL A 54 11.44 -17.15 0.01
N SER A 55 11.88 -17.61 1.19
CA SER A 55 11.00 -18.23 2.18
C SER A 55 9.87 -17.27 2.61
N ALA A 56 8.71 -17.82 2.97
CA ALA A 56 7.53 -17.06 3.40
C ALA A 56 7.77 -16.15 4.63
N ASN A 57 8.85 -16.37 5.36
CA ASN A 57 9.25 -15.56 6.51
C ASN A 57 10.26 -14.45 6.15
N SER A 58 10.76 -14.45 4.90
CA SER A 58 11.75 -13.50 4.39
C SER A 58 11.14 -12.46 3.46
N SER A 59 9.91 -12.65 2.99
CA SER A 59 9.21 -11.72 2.11
C SER A 59 7.74 -11.58 2.49
N PHE A 60 7.18 -10.41 2.19
CA PHE A 60 5.76 -10.16 2.32
C PHE A 60 5.26 -9.45 1.05
N TYR A 61 4.34 -10.09 0.34
CA TYR A 61 3.71 -9.53 -0.86
C TYR A 61 2.53 -8.65 -0.43
N LEU A 62 2.64 -7.34 -0.70
CA LEU A 62 1.57 -6.38 -0.45
C LEU A 62 0.58 -6.39 -1.63
N PRO A 63 -0.69 -6.72 -1.40
CA PRO A 63 -1.68 -6.51 -2.44
C PRO A 63 -1.87 -5.01 -2.69
N ASP A 64 -1.82 -4.60 -3.94
CA ASP A 64 -2.18 -3.23 -4.34
C ASP A 64 -3.66 -3.14 -4.74
N HIS A 65 -4.21 -1.93 -4.78
CA HIS A 65 -5.46 -1.68 -5.49
C HIS A 65 -5.58 -0.23 -6.00
N PRO A 66 -6.12 -0.04 -7.21
CA PRO A 66 -6.36 1.28 -7.78
C PRO A 66 -7.60 1.94 -7.15
N VAL A 67 -7.43 3.14 -6.61
CA VAL A 67 -8.49 3.96 -6.03
C VAL A 67 -8.67 5.25 -6.84
N PRO A 68 -9.73 5.36 -7.66
CA PRO A 68 -10.08 6.61 -8.31
C PRO A 68 -10.63 7.60 -7.27
N ASN A 69 -10.09 8.81 -7.22
CA ASN A 69 -10.70 9.89 -6.45
C ASN A 69 -11.83 10.54 -7.26
N LYS A 70 -13.04 10.58 -6.71
CA LYS A 70 -14.22 11.16 -7.38
C LYS A 70 -14.22 12.69 -7.41
N SER A 71 -13.38 13.34 -6.59
CA SER A 71 -13.45 14.79 -6.36
C SER A 71 -12.42 15.60 -7.16
N ASP A 72 -11.21 15.07 -7.36
CA ASP A 72 -10.07 15.81 -7.94
C ASP A 72 -9.45 15.12 -9.16
N ASP A 73 -10.08 14.07 -9.72
CA ASP A 73 -9.50 13.17 -10.74
C ASP A 73 -8.13 12.56 -10.36
N LYS A 74 -7.73 12.67 -9.09
CA LYS A 74 -6.45 12.13 -8.59
C LYS A 74 -6.55 10.63 -8.41
N PHE A 75 -5.92 9.90 -9.32
CA PHE A 75 -5.69 8.47 -9.21
C PHE A 75 -4.63 8.15 -8.15
N ARG A 76 -4.84 7.11 -7.35
CA ARG A 76 -3.80 6.57 -6.44
C ARG A 76 -3.83 5.04 -6.43
N VAL A 77 -2.65 4.45 -6.24
CA VAL A 77 -2.50 3.03 -5.90
C VAL A 77 -2.25 2.92 -4.41
N VAL A 78 -2.98 2.02 -3.76
CA VAL A 78 -2.84 1.77 -2.33
C VAL A 78 -2.27 0.37 -2.13
N PHE A 79 -1.15 0.29 -1.44
CA PHE A 79 -0.57 -0.98 -0.98
C PHE A 79 -1.18 -1.35 0.38
N ASP A 80 -1.91 -2.47 0.43
CA ASP A 80 -2.66 -2.90 1.60
C ASP A 80 -1.77 -3.65 2.61
N GLY A 81 -1.11 -2.91 3.49
CA GLY A 81 -0.34 -3.46 4.61
C GLY A 81 -1.19 -4.11 5.72
N SER A 82 -2.52 -3.98 5.66
CA SER A 82 -3.45 -4.58 6.61
C SER A 82 -3.97 -5.95 6.17
N ALA A 83 -3.67 -6.35 4.92
CA ALA A 83 -4.01 -7.67 4.42
C ALA A 83 -3.40 -8.76 5.30
N LYS A 84 -4.26 -9.65 5.82
CA LYS A 84 -3.83 -10.78 6.63
C LYS A 84 -3.18 -11.84 5.75
N SER A 85 -2.10 -12.42 6.24
CA SER A 85 -1.44 -13.59 5.65
C SER A 85 -2.17 -14.89 5.99
N SER A 86 -1.59 -16.01 5.57
CA SER A 86 -1.99 -17.37 5.99
C SER A 86 -2.05 -17.60 7.51
N THR A 87 -1.34 -16.81 8.33
CA THR A 87 -1.39 -16.93 9.79
C THR A 87 -2.45 -16.03 10.44
N GLY A 88 -3.18 -15.23 9.65
CA GLY A 88 -4.15 -14.26 10.17
C GLY A 88 -3.51 -12.96 10.70
N VAL A 89 -2.21 -12.77 10.45
CA VAL A 89 -1.43 -11.60 10.86
C VAL A 89 -1.12 -10.72 9.64
N SER A 90 -1.18 -9.40 9.78
CA SER A 90 -0.78 -8.45 8.72
C SER A 90 0.62 -7.91 8.94
N LEU A 91 1.20 -7.31 7.90
CA LEU A 91 2.45 -6.56 8.02
C LEU A 91 2.33 -5.45 9.07
N ASN A 92 1.22 -4.70 9.06
CA ASN A 92 0.97 -3.62 10.01
C ASN A 92 0.95 -4.09 11.47
N ASP A 93 0.55 -5.33 11.76
CA ASP A 93 0.58 -5.88 13.12
C ASP A 93 2.00 -6.17 13.63
N LYS A 94 2.98 -6.26 12.72
CA LYS A 94 4.38 -6.60 13.02
C LYS A 94 5.33 -5.42 12.94
N LEU A 95 4.93 -4.34 12.28
CA LEU A 95 5.70 -3.10 12.26
C LEU A 95 5.66 -2.43 13.64
N MET A 96 6.83 -2.02 14.13
CA MET A 96 6.91 -1.25 15.37
C MET A 96 6.29 0.14 15.15
N VAL A 97 5.40 0.54 16.04
CA VAL A 97 4.88 1.91 16.04
C VAL A 97 6.01 2.84 16.48
N GLY A 98 6.38 3.78 15.61
CA GLY A 98 7.37 4.81 15.93
C GLY A 98 6.87 5.77 17.02
N PRO A 99 7.76 6.60 17.59
CA PRO A 99 7.36 7.62 18.55
C PRO A 99 6.36 8.60 17.90
N GLN A 100 5.40 9.09 18.70
CA GLN A 100 4.43 10.08 18.24
C GLN A 100 5.14 11.41 17.93
N LEU A 101 5.32 11.71 16.63
CA LEU A 101 5.95 12.95 16.16
C LEU A 101 5.00 14.15 16.15
N GLN A 102 3.69 13.90 16.08
CA GLN A 102 2.68 14.95 16.02
C GLN A 102 2.35 15.44 17.43
N ALA A 103 2.34 16.77 17.61
CA ALA A 103 1.84 17.37 18.83
C ALA A 103 0.39 16.95 19.07
N ASP A 104 0.06 16.73 20.34
CA ASP A 104 -1.29 16.38 20.74
C ASP A 104 -2.31 17.40 20.19
N LEU A 105 -3.38 16.88 19.57
CA LEU A 105 -4.41 17.68 18.92
C LEU A 105 -5.06 18.67 19.88
N THR A 106 -5.28 18.26 21.14
CA THR A 106 -5.81 19.13 22.19
C THR A 106 -4.89 20.33 22.42
N THR A 107 -3.59 20.07 22.50
CA THR A 107 -2.56 21.10 22.65
C THR A 107 -2.54 22.08 21.47
N ILE A 108 -2.66 21.57 20.25
CA ILE A 108 -2.75 22.40 19.03
C ILE A 108 -3.99 23.30 19.08
N LEU A 109 -5.15 22.74 19.42
CA LEU A 109 -6.42 23.47 19.48
C LEU A 109 -6.40 24.56 20.55
N ILE A 110 -5.85 24.28 21.74
CA ILE A 110 -5.72 25.26 22.82
C ILE A 110 -4.83 26.43 22.39
N ARG A 111 -3.68 26.15 21.76
CA ARG A 111 -2.78 27.20 21.26
C ARG A 111 -3.43 28.07 20.19
N PHE A 112 -4.15 27.44 19.25
CA PHE A 112 -4.86 28.16 18.21
C PHE A 112 -5.92 29.10 18.79
N GLN A 113 -6.73 28.63 19.75
CA GLN A 113 -7.75 29.47 20.39
C GLN A 113 -7.15 30.66 21.16
N ASN A 114 -6.02 30.46 21.84
CA ASN A 114 -5.35 31.52 22.59
C ASN A 114 -4.63 32.54 21.70
N ALA A 115 -4.19 32.15 20.50
CA ALA A 115 -3.54 33.05 19.54
C ALA A 115 -4.53 33.91 18.73
N GLN A 116 -5.82 33.60 18.76
CA GLN A 116 -6.89 34.37 18.12
C GLN A 116 -7.55 35.40 19.07
N LYS A 117 -7.04 35.51 20.31
CA LYS A 117 -7.39 36.56 21.27
C LYS A 117 -6.27 37.59 21.33
#